data_AF-A0A7C7BZ82-F1
#
_entry.id   AF-A0A7C7BZ82-F1
#
_cell.length_a   1.000
_cell.length_b   1.000
_cell.length_c   1.000
_cell.angle_alpha   90.00
_cell.angle_beta   90.00
_cell.angle_gamma   90.00
#
_symmetry.space_group_name_H-M   'P 1'
#
loop_
_entity.id
_entity.type
_entity.pdbx_description
1 polymer ?
#
loop_
_entity_poly.entity_id
_entity_poly.type
_entity_poly.pdbx_seq_one_letter_code
_entity_poly.pdbx_strand_id
1 'polypeptide(L)'
;MRRIALERRAKLIASMDTSKSAELLKANVISLCKPSPKTSIAVYWPFRDEIDVTPLLNQLNSMGCNCLLPVIMRRKEPLQFCEWKPGDILQVSRFGTLEPNLTHSTVTPEILITPLLAFDGAGYRLGYGGGYYDRTLAELRKHFSIFAIGAAYGCQKFESIPHDQFDQRLDAVVTEKGVHHISKD
;
A
#
# COMPACT_ATOMS: atom_id res chain seq x y z
N MET A 1 18.72 -1.49 8.84
CA MET A 1 17.77 -2.28 8.03
C MET A 1 17.27 -1.57 6.76
N ARG A 2 16.75 -0.32 6.82
CA ARG A 2 16.23 0.40 5.63
C ARG A 2 17.17 0.41 4.43
N ARG A 3 18.46 0.71 4.64
CA ARG A 3 19.49 0.68 3.60
C ARG A 3 19.57 -0.69 2.89
N ILE A 4 19.62 -1.77 3.66
CA ILE A 4 19.69 -3.15 3.13
C ILE A 4 18.43 -3.47 2.32
N ALA A 5 17.25 -3.06 2.80
CA ALA A 5 15.99 -3.28 2.12
C ALA A 5 15.94 -2.56 0.75
N LEU A 6 16.40 -1.30 0.71
CA LEU A 6 16.54 -0.53 -0.52
C LEU A 6 17.55 -1.18 -1.48
N GLU A 7 18.71 -1.62 -0.99
CA GLU A 7 19.71 -2.31 -1.81
C GLU A 7 19.18 -3.62 -2.41
N ARG A 8 18.41 -4.41 -1.65
CA ARG A 8 17.77 -5.64 -2.17
C ARG A 8 16.80 -5.34 -3.29
N ARG A 9 15.95 -4.33 -3.10
CA ARG A 9 14.98 -3.89 -4.12
C ARG A 9 15.69 -3.39 -5.38
N ALA A 10 16.68 -2.51 -5.24
CA ALA A 10 17.45 -1.98 -6.36
C ALA A 10 18.12 -3.10 -7.18
N LYS A 11 18.69 -4.11 -6.51
CA LYS A 11 19.27 -5.28 -7.18
C LYS A 11 18.22 -6.08 -7.96
N LEU A 12 17.04 -6.30 -7.38
CA LEU A 12 15.96 -7.02 -8.05
C LEU A 12 15.51 -6.27 -9.31
N ILE A 13 15.21 -4.97 -9.18
CA ILE A 13 14.72 -4.13 -10.29
C ILE A 13 15.73 -4.08 -11.44
N ALA A 14 17.03 -4.04 -11.14
CA ALA A 14 18.07 -4.07 -12.16
C ALA A 14 18.12 -5.39 -12.95
N SER A 15 17.49 -6.46 -12.47
CA SER A 15 17.57 -7.82 -13.02
C SER A 15 16.24 -8.39 -13.50
N MET A 16 15.14 -7.64 -13.39
CA MET A 16 13.78 -8.17 -13.54
C MET A 16 12.88 -7.21 -14.32
N ASP A 17 11.94 -7.78 -15.07
CA ASP A 17 10.81 -7.04 -15.63
C ASP A 17 9.81 -6.66 -14.52
N THR A 18 9.82 -5.39 -14.13
CA THR A 18 8.94 -4.84 -13.10
C THR A 18 7.48 -4.76 -13.57
N SER A 19 7.22 -4.65 -14.88
CA SER A 19 5.86 -4.61 -15.43
C SER A 19 5.17 -5.96 -15.24
N LYS A 20 5.88 -7.06 -15.47
CA LYS A 20 5.36 -8.41 -15.16
C LYS A 20 5.07 -8.57 -13.67
N SER A 21 5.89 -7.97 -12.81
CA SER A 21 5.70 -8.03 -11.35
C SER A 21 4.46 -7.25 -10.90
N ALA A 22 4.20 -6.09 -11.50
CA ALA A 22 2.99 -5.31 -11.28
C ALA A 22 1.72 -6.09 -11.69
N GLU A 23 1.77 -6.77 -12.82
CA GLU A 23 0.67 -7.62 -13.32
C GLU A 23 0.38 -8.81 -12.40
N LEU A 24 1.42 -9.49 -11.91
CA LEU A 24 1.30 -10.59 -10.94
C LEU A 24 0.77 -10.10 -9.58
N LEU A 25 1.28 -8.98 -9.09
CA LEU A 25 0.79 -8.34 -7.87
C LEU A 25 -0.72 -8.03 -8.00
N LYS A 26 -1.13 -7.40 -9.10
CA LYS A 26 -2.54 -7.13 -9.40
C LYS A 26 -3.39 -8.40 -9.32
N ALA A 27 -3.00 -9.45 -10.03
CA ALA A 27 -3.74 -10.71 -10.05
C ALA A 27 -3.88 -11.32 -8.65
N ASN A 28 -2.79 -11.31 -7.87
CA ASN A 28 -2.78 -11.83 -6.51
C ASN A 28 -3.66 -11.01 -5.56
N VAL A 29 -3.65 -9.67 -5.66
CA VAL A 29 -4.53 -8.81 -4.85
C VAL A 29 -6.00 -9.06 -5.19
N ILE A 30 -6.35 -9.13 -6.47
CA ILE A 30 -7.75 -9.38 -6.89
C ILE A 30 -8.22 -10.76 -6.41
N SER A 31 -7.36 -11.78 -6.51
CA SER A 31 -7.68 -13.13 -6.04
C SER A 31 -7.90 -13.18 -4.52
N LEU A 32 -7.07 -12.46 -3.77
CA LEU A 32 -7.17 -12.37 -2.30
C LEU A 32 -8.43 -11.63 -1.86
N CYS A 33 -8.67 -10.44 -2.41
CA CYS A 33 -9.71 -9.53 -1.94
C CYS A 33 -11.09 -9.83 -2.53
N LYS A 34 -11.15 -10.37 -3.76
CA LYS A 34 -12.37 -10.60 -4.54
C LYS A 34 -13.34 -9.40 -4.46
N PRO A 35 -12.89 -8.18 -4.77
CA PRO A 35 -13.68 -6.98 -4.51
C PRO A 35 -14.93 -6.95 -5.39
N SER A 36 -16.02 -6.43 -4.84
CA SER A 36 -17.27 -6.17 -5.55
C SER A 36 -17.33 -4.70 -6.02
N PRO A 37 -18.19 -4.37 -7.00
CA PRO A 37 -18.46 -2.97 -7.32
C PRO A 37 -18.80 -2.16 -6.06
N LYS A 38 -18.33 -0.90 -6.02
CA LYS A 38 -18.43 0.04 -4.90
C LYS A 38 -17.63 -0.31 -3.64
N THR A 39 -16.86 -1.39 -3.60
CA THR A 39 -15.90 -1.62 -2.51
C THR A 39 -14.89 -0.47 -2.49
N SER A 40 -14.69 0.14 -1.32
CA SER A 40 -13.76 1.26 -1.13
C SER A 40 -12.36 0.76 -0.84
N ILE A 41 -11.43 1.00 -1.77
CA ILE A 41 -10.06 0.45 -1.71
C ILE A 41 -9.07 1.59 -1.83
N ALA A 42 -8.32 1.82 -0.75
CA ALA A 42 -7.22 2.77 -0.75
C ALA A 42 -5.93 2.11 -1.24
N VAL A 43 -5.28 2.75 -2.21
CA VAL A 43 -4.01 2.33 -2.78
C VAL A 43 -3.08 3.54 -2.81
N TYR A 44 -1.78 3.33 -2.59
CA TYR A 44 -0.80 4.40 -2.77
C TYR A 44 -0.55 4.68 -4.25
N TRP A 45 -0.12 5.91 -4.57
CA TRP A 45 0.52 6.15 -5.85
C TRP A 45 2.02 5.80 -5.75
N PRO A 46 2.57 4.97 -6.65
CA PRO A 46 3.93 4.48 -6.51
C PRO A 46 4.95 5.60 -6.49
N PHE A 47 5.89 5.50 -5.56
CA PHE A 47 6.96 6.45 -5.35
C PHE A 47 8.32 5.79 -5.55
N ARG A 48 9.13 6.38 -6.44
CA ARG A 48 10.47 5.90 -6.80
C ARG A 48 10.44 4.48 -7.38
N ASP A 49 10.97 3.52 -6.63
CA ASP A 49 11.23 2.15 -7.04
C ASP A 49 10.27 1.16 -6.36
N GLU A 50 9.23 1.65 -5.68
CA GLU A 50 8.14 0.82 -5.18
C GLU A 50 7.52 -0.03 -6.29
N ILE A 51 6.93 -1.17 -5.93
CA ILE A 51 6.21 -1.97 -6.90
C ILE A 51 5.06 -1.15 -7.50
N ASP A 52 4.95 -1.16 -8.82
CA ASP A 52 3.94 -0.40 -9.53
C ASP A 52 2.56 -1.03 -9.28
N VAL A 53 1.67 -0.24 -8.67
CA VAL A 53 0.28 -0.61 -8.36
C VAL A 53 -0.72 0.07 -9.30
N THR A 54 -0.26 0.86 -10.28
CA THR A 54 -1.15 1.52 -11.24
C THR A 54 -1.96 0.54 -12.10
N PRO A 55 -1.45 -0.66 -12.51
CA PRO A 55 -2.29 -1.63 -13.21
C PRO A 55 -3.41 -2.18 -12.31
N LEU A 56 -3.15 -2.34 -11.01
CA LEU A 56 -4.16 -2.72 -10.03
C LEU A 56 -5.22 -1.63 -9.88
N LEU A 57 -4.82 -0.37 -9.72
CA LEU A 57 -5.74 0.78 -9.64
C LEU A 57 -6.68 0.85 -10.85
N ASN A 58 -6.14 0.72 -12.06
CA ASN A 58 -6.94 0.73 -13.29
C ASN A 58 -7.94 -0.43 -13.34
N GLN A 59 -7.53 -1.62 -12.90
CA GLN A 59 -8.39 -2.80 -12.87
C GLN A 59 -9.49 -2.70 -11.80
N LEU A 60 -9.19 -2.17 -10.61
CA LEU A 60 -10.18 -1.93 -9.57
C LEU A 60 -11.23 -0.92 -10.03
N ASN A 61 -10.79 0.15 -10.70
CA ASN A 61 -11.70 1.14 -11.28
C ASN A 61 -12.59 0.52 -12.38
N SER A 62 -12.04 -0.31 -13.27
CA SER A 62 -12.84 -0.98 -14.31
C SER A 62 -13.86 -1.98 -13.74
N MET A 63 -13.58 -2.55 -12.57
CA MET A 63 -14.52 -3.37 -11.79
C MET A 63 -15.59 -2.55 -11.04
N GLY A 64 -15.53 -1.21 -11.12
CA GLY A 64 -16.48 -0.31 -10.45
C GLY A 64 -16.22 -0.13 -8.96
N CYS A 65 -15.01 -0.43 -8.46
CA CYS A 65 -14.61 -0.14 -7.09
C CYS A 65 -14.36 1.37 -6.89
N ASN A 66 -14.54 1.86 -5.66
CA ASN A 66 -14.15 3.22 -5.32
C ASN A 66 -12.66 3.24 -5.01
N CYS A 67 -11.84 3.61 -6.00
CA CYS A 67 -10.39 3.69 -5.84
C CYS A 67 -10.04 4.98 -5.09
N LEU A 68 -9.30 4.85 -3.99
CA LEU A 68 -8.90 5.99 -3.17
C LEU A 68 -7.38 6.14 -3.16
N LEU A 69 -6.90 7.37 -3.22
CA LEU A 69 -5.48 7.69 -3.02
C LEU A 69 -5.28 8.42 -1.69
N PRO A 70 -4.17 8.18 -0.98
CA PRO A 70 -3.87 8.86 0.27
C PRO A 70 -3.48 10.32 0.02
N VAL A 71 -3.93 11.19 0.90
CA VAL A 71 -3.59 12.62 0.94
C VAL A 71 -3.00 12.96 2.30
N ILE A 72 -1.89 13.71 2.30
CA ILE A 72 -1.25 14.17 3.53
C ILE A 72 -1.77 15.57 3.89
N MET A 73 -2.72 15.62 4.82
CA MET A 73 -3.26 16.90 5.30
C MET A 73 -2.23 17.71 6.10
N ARG A 74 -1.56 17.04 7.05
CA ARG A 74 -0.60 17.67 7.97
C ARG A 74 0.51 16.72 8.37
N ARG A 75 1.61 17.28 8.89
CA ARG A 75 2.73 16.49 9.40
C ARG A 75 2.30 15.76 10.67
N LYS A 76 2.63 14.46 10.75
CA LYS A 76 2.33 13.59 11.90
C LYS A 76 0.84 13.33 12.17
N GLU A 77 -0.05 13.60 11.21
CA GLU A 77 -1.45 13.19 11.28
C GLU A 77 -1.70 11.89 10.49
N PRO A 78 -2.82 11.19 10.72
CA PRO A 78 -3.32 10.14 9.83
C PRO A 78 -3.49 10.64 8.40
N LEU A 79 -3.35 9.73 7.44
CA LEU A 79 -3.71 9.97 6.05
C LEU A 79 -5.23 10.12 5.94
N GLN A 80 -5.65 11.00 5.04
CA GLN A 80 -7.01 11.01 4.51
C GLN A 80 -7.01 10.34 3.14
N PHE A 81 -8.17 9.92 2.67
CA PHE A 81 -8.29 9.25 1.37
C PHE A 81 -9.35 9.95 0.53
N CYS A 82 -8.97 10.28 -0.70
CA CYS A 82 -9.86 10.90 -1.66
C CYS A 82 -10.05 9.96 -2.85
N GLU A 83 -11.24 10.01 -3.44
CA GLU A 83 -11.50 9.26 -4.68
C GLU A 83 -10.54 9.68 -5.79
N TRP A 84 -10.17 8.69 -6.60
CA TRP A 84 -9.37 8.85 -7.79
C TRP A 84 -10.02 8.12 -8.95
N LYS A 85 -9.95 8.73 -10.13
CA LYS A 85 -10.36 8.15 -11.40
C LYS A 85 -9.23 8.25 -12.43
N PRO A 86 -9.16 7.31 -13.40
CA PRO A 86 -8.26 7.44 -14.52
C PRO A 86 -8.43 8.78 -15.24
N GLY A 87 -7.32 9.50 -15.40
CA GLY A 87 -7.30 10.84 -16.01
C GLY A 87 -7.30 12.00 -15.00
N ASP A 88 -7.52 11.75 -13.71
CA ASP A 88 -7.42 12.79 -12.68
C ASP A 88 -6.01 13.37 -12.62
N ILE A 89 -5.93 14.70 -12.48
CA ILE A 89 -4.67 15.41 -12.32
C ILE A 89 -4.19 15.22 -10.89
N LEU A 90 -3.01 14.61 -10.74
CA LEU A 90 -2.32 14.47 -9.46
C LEU A 90 -1.33 15.61 -9.26
N GLN A 91 -1.20 16.05 -8.01
CA GLN A 91 -0.24 17.06 -7.61
C GLN A 91 0.90 16.44 -6.79
N VAL A 92 2.06 17.08 -6.82
CA VAL A 92 3.21 16.68 -6.01
C VAL A 92 2.97 17.12 -4.56
N SER A 93 2.89 16.15 -3.65
CA SER A 93 2.81 16.38 -2.22
C SER A 93 4.09 17.01 -1.69
N ARG A 94 4.05 17.53 -0.46
CA ARG A 94 5.23 18.03 0.25
C ARG A 94 6.38 17.01 0.36
N PHE A 95 6.08 15.71 0.24
CA PHE A 95 7.05 14.63 0.36
C PHE A 95 7.49 14.05 -0.99
N GLY A 96 7.07 14.65 -2.10
CA GLY A 96 7.43 14.24 -3.46
C GLY A 96 6.61 13.08 -4.01
N THR A 97 5.61 12.58 -3.27
CA THR A 97 4.62 11.61 -3.78
C THR A 97 3.55 12.33 -4.59
N LEU A 98 2.85 11.63 -5.47
CA LEU A 98 1.67 12.19 -6.14
C LEU A 98 0.41 11.90 -5.31
N GLU A 99 -0.44 12.90 -5.16
CA GLU A 99 -1.72 12.82 -4.44
C GLU A 99 -2.82 13.57 -5.22
N PRO A 100 -4.10 13.20 -5.08
CA PRO A 100 -5.19 13.91 -5.73
C PRO A 100 -5.34 15.33 -5.15
N ASN A 101 -5.96 16.22 -5.94
CA ASN A 101 -6.36 17.53 -5.43
C ASN A 101 -7.48 17.36 -4.38
N LEU A 102 -7.44 18.15 -3.32
CA LEU A 102 -8.38 18.13 -2.18
C LEU A 102 -9.74 18.77 -2.54
N THR A 103 -10.29 18.45 -3.70
CA THR A 103 -11.60 18.92 -4.15
C THR A 103 -12.74 18.02 -3.68
N HIS A 104 -12.44 16.88 -3.06
CA HIS A 104 -13.41 15.84 -2.73
C HIS A 104 -13.48 15.53 -1.24
N SER A 105 -14.66 15.07 -0.81
CA SER A 105 -14.88 14.52 0.53
C SER A 105 -13.94 13.35 0.79
N THR A 106 -13.55 13.20 2.06
CA THR A 106 -12.73 12.07 2.48
C THR A 106 -13.61 10.82 2.59
N VAL A 107 -13.07 9.69 2.15
CA VAL A 107 -13.75 8.39 2.17
C VAL A 107 -12.98 7.43 3.07
N THR A 108 -13.69 6.64 3.86
CA THR A 108 -13.05 5.58 4.67
C THR A 108 -12.90 4.32 3.81
N PRO A 109 -11.68 3.76 3.65
CA PRO A 109 -11.49 2.53 2.92
C PRO A 109 -12.01 1.32 3.71
N GLU A 110 -12.36 0.25 3.02
CA GLU A 110 -12.55 -1.09 3.59
C GLU A 110 -11.24 -1.89 3.51
N ILE A 111 -10.49 -1.69 2.42
CA ILE A 111 -9.18 -2.30 2.16
C ILE A 111 -8.14 -1.19 2.01
N LEU A 112 -7.03 -1.32 2.74
CA LEU A 112 -5.91 -0.39 2.67
C LEU A 112 -4.64 -1.10 2.18
N ILE A 113 -4.20 -0.76 0.97
CA ILE A 113 -2.96 -1.26 0.37
C ILE A 113 -1.84 -0.25 0.63
N THR A 114 -0.81 -0.71 1.34
CA THR A 114 0.29 0.11 1.85
C THR A 114 1.61 -0.22 1.16
N PRO A 115 2.45 0.78 0.84
CA PRO A 115 3.83 0.55 0.43
C PRO A 115 4.70 0.22 1.62
N LEU A 116 5.80 -0.49 1.38
CA LEU A 116 6.77 -0.87 2.42
C LEU A 116 8.16 -1.08 1.84
N LEU A 117 9.20 -0.98 2.66
CA LEU A 117 10.60 -1.31 2.33
C LEU A 117 10.94 -2.76 2.70
N ALA A 118 10.43 -3.25 3.81
CA ALA A 118 10.61 -4.62 4.27
C ALA A 118 9.37 -5.10 5.02
N PHE A 119 9.15 -6.41 5.05
CA PHE A 119 8.12 -7.03 5.87
C PHE A 119 8.62 -8.38 6.41
N ASP A 120 7.96 -8.88 7.45
CA ASP A 120 8.23 -10.20 8.00
C ASP A 120 6.98 -11.10 8.05
N GLY A 121 7.16 -12.33 8.53
CA GLY A 121 6.07 -13.30 8.66
C GLY A 121 5.04 -12.97 9.73
N ALA A 122 5.35 -12.05 10.65
CA ALA A 122 4.43 -11.59 11.69
C ALA A 122 3.53 -10.43 11.19
N GLY A 123 3.78 -9.91 9.99
CA GLY A 123 2.99 -8.85 9.36
C GLY A 123 3.45 -7.45 9.74
N TYR A 124 4.62 -7.31 10.38
CA TYR A 124 5.22 -5.99 10.56
C TYR A 124 5.79 -5.51 9.23
N ARG A 125 5.78 -4.19 9.03
CA ARG A 125 6.39 -3.56 7.86
C ARG A 125 7.32 -2.41 8.25
N LEU A 126 8.39 -2.24 7.48
CA LEU A 126 9.33 -1.13 7.61
C LEU A 126 9.02 -0.10 6.53
N GLY A 127 8.52 1.08 6.91
CA GLY A 127 8.31 2.21 5.99
C GLY A 127 9.50 3.17 5.90
N TYR A 128 9.33 4.27 5.18
CA TYR A 128 10.33 5.36 5.04
C TYR A 128 10.57 6.19 6.31
N GLY A 129 9.81 5.95 7.40
CA GLY A 129 10.03 6.57 8.72
C GLY A 129 9.09 7.72 9.08
N GLY A 130 8.13 8.07 8.22
CA GLY A 130 7.12 9.10 8.54
C GLY A 130 6.01 8.62 9.50
N GLY A 131 5.82 7.31 9.66
CA GLY A 131 4.79 6.71 10.53
C GLY A 131 3.34 7.02 10.11
N TYR A 132 3.13 7.45 8.86
CA TYR A 132 1.80 7.85 8.36
C TYR A 132 0.83 6.67 8.39
N TYR A 133 1.20 5.55 7.76
CA TYR A 133 0.34 4.37 7.71
C TYR A 133 0.09 3.75 9.09
N ASP A 134 1.04 3.80 10.03
CA ASP A 134 0.82 3.28 11.39
C ASP A 134 -0.19 4.12 12.15
N ARG A 135 -0.08 5.45 12.09
CA ARG A 135 -1.10 6.35 12.65
C ARG A 135 -2.46 6.17 11.96
N THR A 136 -2.47 6.04 10.64
CA THR A 136 -3.71 5.81 9.88
C THR A 136 -4.38 4.50 10.28
N LEU A 137 -3.64 3.39 10.30
CA LEU A 137 -4.19 2.09 10.67
C LEU A 137 -4.66 2.06 12.12
N ALA A 138 -3.88 2.64 13.04
CA ALA A 138 -4.27 2.74 14.44
C ALA A 138 -5.57 3.55 14.61
N GLU A 139 -5.73 4.64 13.85
CA GLU A 139 -6.95 5.45 13.90
C GLU A 139 -8.15 4.73 13.27
N LEU A 140 -8.00 4.20 12.06
CA LEU A 140 -9.08 3.51 11.38
C LEU A 140 -9.58 2.29 12.18
N ARG A 141 -8.66 1.50 12.75
CA ARG A 141 -9.01 0.29 13.51
C ARG A 141 -9.73 0.55 14.84
N LYS A 142 -9.72 1.78 15.35
CA LYS A 142 -10.58 2.16 16.49
C LYS A 142 -12.06 2.20 16.13
N HIS A 143 -12.36 2.44 14.85
CA HIS A 143 -13.70 2.78 14.40
C HIS A 143 -14.26 1.82 13.34
N PHE A 144 -13.38 1.13 12.60
CA PHE A 144 -13.73 0.35 11.43
C PHE A 144 -12.93 -0.95 11.36
N SER A 145 -13.51 -1.96 10.72
CA SER A 145 -12.80 -3.20 10.37
C SER A 145 -12.08 -3.00 9.03
N ILE A 146 -10.78 -2.67 9.08
CA ILE A 146 -9.96 -2.46 7.89
C ILE A 146 -9.13 -3.71 7.59
N PHE A 147 -9.17 -4.17 6.33
CA PHE A 147 -8.24 -5.18 5.83
C PHE A 147 -6.98 -4.52 5.26
N ALA A 148 -5.86 -4.64 5.98
CA ALA A 148 -4.60 -3.99 5.64
C ALA A 148 -3.66 -4.92 4.87
N ILE A 149 -3.26 -4.49 3.68
CA ILE A 149 -2.38 -5.26 2.79
C ILE A 149 -1.07 -4.50 2.57
N GLY A 150 0.05 -5.19 2.63
CA GLY A 150 1.33 -4.69 2.12
C GLY A 150 1.51 -5.06 0.66
N ALA A 151 1.85 -4.11 -0.20
CA ALA A 151 2.30 -4.39 -1.57
C ALA A 151 3.83 -4.31 -1.61
N ALA A 152 4.46 -5.38 -2.09
CA ALA A 152 5.92 -5.49 -2.04
C ALA A 152 6.46 -6.37 -3.18
N TYR A 153 7.75 -6.24 -3.45
CA TYR A 153 8.48 -7.29 -4.14
C TYR A 153 8.84 -8.44 -3.18
N GLY A 154 8.95 -9.66 -3.68
CA GLY A 154 9.31 -10.84 -2.90
C GLY A 154 10.67 -10.71 -2.20
N CYS A 155 11.61 -9.95 -2.76
CA CYS A 155 12.93 -9.72 -2.14
C CYS A 155 12.88 -8.88 -0.85
N GLN A 156 11.73 -8.26 -0.57
CA GLN A 156 11.51 -7.41 0.60
C GLN A 156 11.04 -8.19 1.82
N LYS A 157 10.90 -9.52 1.73
CA LYS A 157 10.68 -10.38 2.89
C LYS A 157 11.96 -10.55 3.70
N PHE A 158 11.85 -10.35 5.00
CA PHE A 158 12.88 -10.61 5.99
C PHE A 158 12.38 -11.65 7.00
N GLU A 159 13.31 -12.23 7.74
CA GLU A 159 12.98 -13.16 8.84
C GLU A 159 12.27 -12.42 9.97
N SER A 160 12.79 -11.28 10.36
CA SER A 160 12.19 -10.35 11.31
C SER A 160 12.56 -8.92 10.94
N ILE A 161 11.73 -7.97 11.36
CA ILE A 161 12.04 -6.55 11.28
C ILE A 161 11.93 -5.88 12.65
N PRO A 162 12.73 -4.83 12.94
CA PRO A 162 12.52 -4.02 14.12
C PRO A 162 11.14 -3.37 14.06
N HIS A 163 10.40 -3.51 15.14
CA HIS A 163 9.10 -2.88 15.33
C HIS A 163 8.99 -2.34 16.77
N ASP A 164 8.08 -1.41 16.98
CA ASP A 164 7.72 -0.87 18.28
C ASP A 164 6.21 -1.05 18.58
N GLN A 165 5.75 -0.52 19.71
CA GLN A 165 4.35 -0.64 20.15
C GLN A 165 3.35 0.17 19.31
N PHE A 166 3.82 1.13 18.51
CA PHE A 166 2.99 1.95 17.65
C PHE A 166 2.83 1.34 16.25
N ASP A 167 3.75 0.46 15.85
CA ASP A 167 3.72 -0.21 14.55
C ASP A 167 2.49 -1.13 14.41
N GLN A 168 1.74 -0.91 13.34
CA GLN A 168 0.52 -1.65 13.06
C GLN A 168 0.80 -2.85 12.17
N ARG A 169 0.37 -4.05 12.61
CA ARG A 169 0.46 -5.29 11.82
C ARG A 169 -0.45 -5.23 10.59
N LEU A 170 0.01 -5.78 9.48
CA LEU A 170 -0.78 -6.05 8.29
C LEU A 170 -1.57 -7.36 8.44
N ASP A 171 -2.66 -7.48 7.71
CA ASP A 171 -3.46 -8.71 7.61
C ASP A 171 -2.91 -9.66 6.53
N ALA A 172 -2.29 -9.10 5.49
CA ALA A 172 -1.58 -9.84 4.45
C ALA A 172 -0.45 -9.01 3.83
N VAL A 173 0.50 -9.69 3.18
CA VAL A 173 1.43 -9.05 2.25
C VAL A 173 1.33 -9.77 0.90
N VAL A 174 1.16 -9.00 -0.17
CA VAL A 174 1.07 -9.51 -1.52
C VAL A 174 2.31 -9.11 -2.30
N THR A 175 2.87 -10.07 -3.04
CA THR A 175 4.04 -9.90 -3.89
C THR A 175 3.82 -10.44 -5.28
N GLU A 176 4.77 -10.24 -6.18
CA GLU A 176 4.79 -10.90 -7.50
C GLU A 176 4.88 -12.44 -7.39
N LYS A 177 5.30 -12.97 -6.23
CA LYS A 177 5.46 -14.41 -5.99
C LYS A 177 4.24 -15.06 -5.32
N GLY A 178 3.26 -14.27 -4.89
CA GLY A 178 2.06 -14.76 -4.22
C GLY A 178 1.69 -13.99 -2.96
N VAL A 179 0.77 -14.58 -2.20
CA VAL A 179 0.18 -14.01 -0.99
C VAL A 179 0.84 -14.60 0.26
N HIS A 180 1.20 -13.73 1.20
CA HIS A 180 1.61 -14.08 2.55
C HIS A 180 0.49 -13.72 3.53
N HIS A 181 -0.25 -14.72 3.99
CA HIS A 181 -1.26 -14.56 5.04
C HIS A 181 -0.57 -14.39 6.40
N ILE A 182 -1.04 -13.43 7.19
CA ILE A 182 -0.53 -13.18 8.54
C ILE A 182 -1.49 -13.81 9.55
N SER A 183 -0.97 -14.70 10.41
CA SER A 183 -1.78 -15.31 11.47
C SER A 183 -2.21 -14.24 12.48
N LYS A 184 -3.50 -14.25 12.83
CA LYS A 184 -4.04 -13.53 13.98
C LYS A 184 -4.05 -14.52 15.14
N ASP A 185 -2.89 -14.73 15.74
CA ASP A 185 -2.80 -15.42 17.04
C ASP A 185 -3.48 -14.56 18.12
#